data_AF-A0A7C3LLM7-F1
#
_entry.id   AF-A0A7C3LLM7-F1
#
_cell.length_a   1.000
_cell.length_b   1.000
_cell.length_c   1.000
_cell.angle_alpha   90.00
_cell.angle_beta   90.00
_cell.angle_gamma   90.00
#
_symmetry.space_group_name_H-M   'P 1'
#
loop_
_entity.id
_entity.type
_entity.pdbx_description
1 polymer ?
#
loop_
_entity_poly.entity_id
_entity_poly.type
_entity_poly.pdbx_seq_one_letter_code
_entity_poly.pdbx_strand_id
1 'polypeptide(L)' 'MPETIFIGVAWPYANGPLHQGQIVGTFLPADILARYHRLRGH' A
#
# COMPACT_ATOMS: atom_id res chain seq x y z
N MET A 1 -14.92 18.23 5.40
CA MET A 1 -14.18 17.06 5.93
C MET A 1 -13.39 16.49 4.77
N PRO A 2 -12.09 16.23 4.91
CA PRO A 2 -11.31 15.60 3.84
C PRO A 2 -11.87 14.21 3.53
N GLU A 3 -11.81 13.81 2.26
CA GLU A 3 -12.30 12.52 1.79
C GLU A 3 -11.45 11.39 2.39
N THR A 4 -12.10 10.45 3.07
CA THR A 4 -11.40 9.28 3.61
C THR A 4 -11.14 8.25 2.51
N ILE A 5 -9.87 7.97 2.24
CA ILE A 5 -9.45 7.01 1.22
C ILE A 5 -9.00 5.70 1.87
N PHE A 6 -9.66 4.61 1.52
CA PHE A 6 -9.24 3.26 1.88
C PHE A 6 -8.27 2.70 0.82
N ILE A 7 -7.10 2.24 1.27
CA ILE A 7 -6.10 1.58 0.42
C ILE A 7 -5.88 0.17 0.97
N GLY A 8 -6.30 -0.83 0.20
CA GLY A 8 -6.10 -2.25 0.50
C GLY A 8 -4.96 -2.84 -0.32
N VAL A 9 -4.27 -3.81 0.25
CA VAL A 9 -3.24 -4.61 -0.43
C VAL A 9 -3.63 -6.08 -0.41
N ALA A 10 -3.15 -6.85 -1.38
CA ALA A 10 -3.19 -8.30 -1.28
C ALA A 10 -2.35 -8.74 -0.07
N TRP A 11 -2.95 -9.51 0.84
CA TRP A 11 -2.23 -10.02 1.99
C TRP A 11 -1.25 -11.09 1.54
N PRO A 12 0.01 -11.02 2.01
CA PRO A 12 0.94 -12.10 1.73
C PRO A 12 0.50 -13.34 2.51
N TYR A 13 0.69 -14.51 1.91
CA TYR A 13 0.57 -15.74 2.67
C TYR A 13 1.61 -15.75 3.80
N ALA A 14 1.19 -16.16 5.00
CA ALA A 14 2.04 -16.15 6.19
C ALA A 14 3.07 -17.30 6.24
N ASN A 15 3.03 -18.22 5.28
CA ASN A 15 3.83 -19.45 5.27
C ASN A 15 5.21 -19.30 4.61
N GLY A 16 5.67 -18.09 4.32
CA GLY A 16 6.97 -17.88 3.71
C GLY A 16 7.45 -16.42 3.77
N PRO A 17 8.75 -16.20 3.51
CA PRO A 17 9.31 -14.87 3.44
C PRO A 17 8.80 -14.12 2.21
N LEU A 18 8.75 -12.79 2.30
CA LEU A 18 8.47 -11.94 1.16
C LEU A 18 9.65 -11.92 0.20
N HIS A 19 9.38 -11.98 -1.10
CA HIS A 19 10.38 -11.69 -2.14
C HIS A 19 10.16 -10.30 -2.77
N GLN A 20 11.18 -9.79 -3.48
CA GLN A 20 11.17 -8.44 -4.05
C GLN A 20 9.95 -8.17 -4.96
N GLY A 21 9.49 -9.18 -5.69
CA GLY A 21 8.29 -9.08 -6.54
C GLY A 21 7.02 -8.73 -5.75
N GLN A 22 6.84 -9.26 -4.54
CA GLN A 22 5.70 -8.90 -3.69
C GLN A 22 5.81 -7.46 -3.17
N ILE A 23 7.03 -7.02 -2.84
CA ILE A 23 7.28 -5.64 -2.39
C ILE A 23 6.97 -4.66 -3.52
N VAL A 24 7.57 -4.86 -4.70
CA VAL A 24 7.40 -3.98 -5.85
C VAL A 24 5.99 -4.05 -6.44
N GLY A 25 5.37 -5.23 -6.43
CA GLY A 25 4.05 -5.46 -7.04
C GLY A 25 2.86 -5.10 -6.17
N THR A 26 2.99 -5.13 -4.83
CA THR A 26 1.86 -4.96 -3.92
C THR A 26 2.06 -3.86 -2.90
N PHE A 27 3.14 -3.89 -2.11
CA PHE A 27 3.29 -3.01 -0.96
C PHE A 27 3.80 -1.61 -1.32
N LEU A 28 4.81 -1.54 -2.18
CA LEU A 28 5.44 -0.27 -2.56
C LEU A 28 4.47 0.67 -3.31
N PRO A 29 3.68 0.21 -4.31
CA PRO A 29 2.71 1.08 -4.98
C PRO A 29 1.64 1.61 -4.03
N ALA A 30 1.15 0.76 -3.11
CA ALA A 30 0.17 1.13 -2.12
C ALA A 30 0.71 2.18 -1.13
N ASP A 31 1.96 2.03 -0.67
CA ASP A 31 2.60 3.02 0.21
C ASP A 31 2.82 4.36 -0.51
N ILE A 32 3.24 4.34 -1.78
CA ILE A 32 3.38 5.56 -2.60
C ILE A 32 2.03 6.29 -2.70
N LEU A 33 0.95 5.57 -3.02
CA LEU A 33 -0.39 6.15 -3.13
C LEU A 33 -0.88 6.70 -1.78
N ALA A 34 -0.64 5.97 -0.69
CA ALA A 34 -1.00 6.41 0.65
C ALA A 34 -0.26 7.70 1.03
N ARG A 35 1.04 7.80 0.74
CA ARG A 35 1.83 9.02 0.97
C ARG A 35 1.33 10.19 0.13
N TYR A 36 1.02 9.97 -1.14
CA TYR A 36 0.48 11.00 -2.02
C TYR A 36 -0.80 11.62 -1.43
N HIS A 37 -1.76 10.79 -1.00
CA HIS A 37 -3.02 11.31 -0.46
C HIS A 37 -2.85 12.02 0.89
N ARG A 38 -1.99 11.50 1.79
CA ARG A 38 -1.65 12.19 3.05
C ARG A 38 -1.03 13.57 2.79
N LEU A 39 -0.12 13.67 1.81
CA LEU A 39 0.50 14.96 1.44
C LEU A 39 -0.47 15.93 0.76
N ARG A 40 -1.47 15.40 0.05
CA ARG A 40 -2.54 16.19 -0.58
C ARG A 40 -3.58 16.71 0.43
N GLY A 41 -3.52 16.27 1.69
CA GLY A 41 -4.47 16.68 2.73
C GLY A 41 -5.79 15.91 2.69
N HIS A 42 -5.76 14.68 2.17
CA HIS A 42 -6.85 13.71 2.34
C HIS A 42 -6.69 12.99 3.68
#